data_AF-A0A3B9KWX5-F1
#
_entry.id   AF-A0A3B9KWX5-F1
#
_cell.length_a   1.000
_cell.length_b   1.000
_cell.length_c   1.000
_cell.angle_alpha   90.00
_cell.angle_beta   90.00
_cell.angle_gamma   90.00
#
_symmetry.space_group_name_H-M   'P 1'
#
loop_
_entity.id
_entity.type
_entity.pdbx_description
1 polymer ?
#
loop_
_entity_poly.entity_id
_entity_poly.type
_entity_poly.pdbx_seq_one_letter_code
_entity_poly.pdbx_strand_id
1 'polypeptide(L)'
;MEKGVVRSVLDIVKTVVIAVLVSMVMVLVFALIVKATDLNETTIMYVNQGIKIVSVLIGCLIGFHRGGKSGWLKGSISGLLYVAASFLVFAAISGDFSAGTIKWWDVLIGAVVGLGCGIIAVNVKKSAKNT
;
A
#
# COMPACT_ATOMS: atom_id res chain seq x y z
N MET A 1 7.30 -24.46 14.08
CA MET A 1 7.77 -23.12 13.66
C MET A 1 7.11 -22.67 12.34
N GLU A 2 6.80 -23.60 11.43
CA GLU A 2 6.18 -23.34 10.11
C GLU A 2 4.86 -22.56 10.11
N LYS A 3 3.94 -22.86 11.05
CA LYS A 3 2.60 -22.24 11.10
C LYS A 3 2.63 -20.71 11.33
N GLY A 4 3.66 -20.17 11.98
CA GLY A 4 3.79 -18.73 12.24
C GLY A 4 4.29 -17.94 11.04
N VAL A 5 5.19 -18.54 10.24
CA VAL A 5 5.73 -17.93 9.02
C VAL A 5 4.67 -17.87 7.94
N VAL A 6 3.98 -19.00 7.68
CA VAL A 6 2.88 -19.07 6.69
C VAL A 6 1.82 -18.02 6.97
N ARG A 7 1.46 -17.82 8.25
CA ARG A 7 0.46 -16.81 8.62
C ARG A 7 0.94 -15.38 8.39
N SER A 8 2.23 -15.13 8.62
CA SER A 8 2.83 -13.81 8.35
C SER A 8 2.91 -13.51 6.85
N VAL A 9 3.23 -14.51 6.04
CA VAL A 9 3.20 -14.37 4.58
C VAL A 9 1.78 -14.11 4.10
N LEU A 10 0.79 -14.85 4.60
CA LEU A 10 -0.62 -14.63 4.26
C LEU A 10 -1.11 -13.23 4.66
N ASP A 11 -0.70 -12.71 5.82
CA ASP A 11 -1.04 -11.34 6.24
C ASP A 11 -0.49 -10.31 5.24
N ILE A 12 0.77 -10.47 4.81
CA ILE A 12 1.45 -9.57 3.86
C ILE A 12 0.77 -9.64 2.50
N VAL A 13 0.51 -10.85 1.98
CA VAL A 13 -0.16 -11.03 0.68
C VAL A 13 -1.55 -10.42 0.70
N LYS A 14 -2.36 -10.69 1.74
CA LYS A 14 -3.68 -10.08 1.90
C LYS A 14 -3.60 -8.55 1.96
N THR A 15 -2.64 -8.03 2.72
CA THR A 15 -2.40 -6.58 2.83
C THR A 15 -2.14 -5.95 1.46
N VAL A 16 -1.22 -6.53 0.69
CA VAL A 16 -0.83 -6.02 -0.63
C VAL A 16 -2.02 -6.08 -1.60
N VAL A 17 -2.73 -7.21 -1.66
CA VAL A 17 -3.90 -7.36 -2.53
C VAL A 17 -4.97 -6.33 -2.20
N ILE A 18 -5.32 -6.16 -0.92
CA ILE A 18 -6.32 -5.17 -0.49
C ILE A 18 -5.85 -3.75 -0.81
N ALA A 19 -4.59 -3.42 -0.53
CA ALA A 19 -4.04 -2.09 -0.81
C ALA A 19 -4.09 -1.78 -2.32
N VAL A 20 -3.72 -2.72 -3.19
CA VAL A 20 -3.78 -2.53 -4.64
C VAL A 20 -5.22 -2.33 -5.11
N LEU A 21 -6.17 -3.14 -4.65
CA LEU A 21 -7.59 -3.00 -5.02
C LEU A 21 -8.15 -1.64 -4.59
N VAL A 22 -7.90 -1.25 -3.34
CA VAL A 22 -8.34 0.04 -2.79
C VAL A 22 -7.71 1.20 -3.56
N SER A 23 -6.42 1.10 -3.90
CA SER A 23 -5.72 2.08 -4.71
C SER A 23 -6.32 2.21 -6.11
N MET A 24 -6.58 1.09 -6.79
CA MET A 24 -7.22 1.10 -8.12
C MET A 24 -8.57 1.81 -8.09
N VAL A 25 -9.43 1.49 -7.11
CA VAL A 25 -10.74 2.16 -6.99
C VAL A 25 -10.57 3.67 -6.77
N MET A 26 -9.70 4.07 -5.84
CA MET A 26 -9.47 5.50 -5.58
C MET A 26 -8.86 6.23 -6.79
N VAL A 27 -7.88 5.63 -7.47
CA VAL A 27 -7.25 6.20 -8.66
C VAL A 27 -8.25 6.34 -9.81
N LEU A 28 -9.14 5.36 -10.01
CA LEU A 28 -10.19 5.44 -11.03
C LEU A 28 -11.18 6.57 -10.74
N VAL A 29 -11.64 6.70 -9.49
CA VAL A 29 -12.51 7.81 -9.08
C VAL A 29 -11.79 9.14 -9.26
N PHE A 30 -10.51 9.22 -8.86
CA PHE A 30 -9.72 10.44 -9.03
C PHE A 30 -9.50 10.80 -10.50
N ALA A 31 -9.27 9.82 -11.37
CA ALA A 31 -9.13 10.04 -12.81
C ALA A 31 -10.40 10.64 -13.44
N LEU A 32 -11.59 10.23 -12.98
CA LEU A 32 -12.85 10.84 -13.42
C LEU A 32 -12.97 12.31 -12.98
N ILE A 33 -12.52 12.62 -11.76
CA ILE A 33 -12.51 14.00 -11.25
C ILE A 33 -11.53 14.85 -12.07
N VAL A 34 -10.29 14.39 -12.26
CA VAL A 34 -9.27 15.06 -13.09
C VAL A 34 -9.77 15.29 -14.51
N LYS A 35 -10.56 14.36 -15.09
CA LYS A 35 -11.14 14.57 -16.41
C LYS A 35 -12.22 15.66 -16.42
N ALA A 36 -12.95 15.83 -15.32
CA ALA A 36 -14.00 16.84 -15.19
C ALA A 36 -13.49 18.22 -14.73
N THR A 37 -12.27 18.30 -14.23
CA THR A 37 -11.67 19.52 -13.68
C THR A 37 -10.26 19.73 -14.22
N ASP A 38 -9.91 20.91 -14.73
CA ASP A 38 -8.55 21.25 -15.17
C ASP A 38 -7.58 21.41 -13.98
N LEU A 39 -7.24 20.29 -13.33
CA LEU A 39 -6.24 20.25 -12.25
C LEU A 39 -4.84 20.30 -12.86
N ASN A 40 -3.97 21.11 -12.24
CA ASN A 40 -2.56 21.13 -12.58
C ASN A 40 -1.90 19.78 -12.26
N GLU A 41 -0.91 19.39 -13.07
CA GLU A 41 -0.12 18.16 -12.91
C GLU A 41 0.47 18.00 -11.50
N THR A 42 0.91 19.11 -10.89
CA THR A 42 1.47 19.13 -9.53
C THR A 42 0.43 18.67 -8.49
N THR A 43 -0.81 19.13 -8.61
CA THR A 43 -1.90 18.73 -7.70
C THR A 43 -2.25 17.26 -7.88
N ILE A 44 -2.27 16.77 -9.13
CA ILE A 44 -2.51 15.36 -9.46
C ILE A 44 -1.45 14.48 -8.80
N MET A 45 -0.17 14.87 -8.89
CA MET A 45 0.94 14.15 -8.26
C MET A 45 0.77 14.05 -6.73
N TYR A 46 0.45 15.16 -6.05
CA TYR A 46 0.28 15.16 -4.60
C TYR A 46 -0.91 14.33 -4.14
N VAL A 47 -2.05 14.42 -4.82
CA VAL A 47 -3.25 13.63 -4.48
C VAL A 47 -3.01 12.14 -4.73
N ASN A 48 -2.35 11.76 -5.82
CA ASN A 48 -1.99 10.37 -6.09
C ASN A 48 -1.09 9.79 -4.99
N GLN A 49 -0.18 10.61 -4.44
CA GLN A 49 0.64 10.21 -3.31
C GLN A 49 -0.19 10.00 -2.03
N GLY A 50 -1.20 10.84 -1.80
CA GLY A 50 -2.16 10.68 -0.71
C GLY A 50 -2.97 9.38 -0.84
N ILE A 51 -3.49 9.09 -2.03
CA ILE A 51 -4.21 7.83 -2.32
C ILE A 51 -3.32 6.63 -2.00
N LYS A 52 -2.05 6.67 -2.39
CA LYS A 52 -1.06 5.61 -2.11
C LYS A 52 -0.94 5.35 -0.61
N ILE A 53 -0.80 6.40 0.20
CA ILE A 53 -0.67 6.30 1.66
C ILE A 53 -1.93 5.68 2.28
N VAL A 54 -3.11 6.21 1.93
CA VAL A 54 -4.39 5.73 2.46
C VAL A 54 -4.62 4.26 2.08
N SER A 55 -4.29 3.89 0.84
CA SER A 55 -4.44 2.52 0.35
C SER A 55 -3.57 1.52 1.12
N VAL A 56 -2.29 1.86 1.32
CA VAL A 56 -1.36 1.02 2.10
C VAL A 56 -1.81 0.93 3.55
N LEU A 57 -2.26 2.04 4.14
CA LEU A 57 -2.79 2.05 5.51
C LEU A 57 -4.00 1.13 5.67
N ILE A 58 -5.00 1.25 4.78
CA ILE A 58 -6.19 0.39 4.79
C ILE A 58 -5.80 -1.07 4.60
N GLY A 59 -4.88 -1.35 3.66
CA GLY A 59 -4.32 -2.67 3.45
C GLY A 59 -3.71 -3.25 4.72
N CYS A 60 -2.84 -2.49 5.41
CA CYS A 60 -2.21 -2.94 6.66
C CYS A 60 -3.22 -3.14 7.78
N LEU A 61 -4.22 -2.25 7.90
CA LEU A 61 -5.27 -2.32 8.91
C LEU A 61 -6.17 -3.55 8.73
N ILE A 62 -6.51 -3.90 7.50
CA ILE A 62 -7.39 -5.05 7.23
C ILE A 62 -6.59 -6.35 7.17
N GLY A 63 -5.45 -6.33 6.49
CA GLY A 63 -4.65 -7.53 6.19
C GLY A 63 -3.86 -8.09 7.37
N PHE A 64 -3.45 -7.26 8.33
CA PHE A 64 -2.67 -7.76 9.48
C PHE A 64 -3.54 -8.49 10.51
N HIS A 65 -3.09 -9.68 10.93
CA HIS A 65 -3.73 -10.41 12.03
C HIS A 65 -3.53 -9.70 13.38
N ARG A 66 -4.58 -9.76 14.22
CA ARG A 66 -4.56 -9.24 15.61
C ARG A 66 -3.53 -10.05 16.42
N GLY A 67 -2.51 -9.38 16.96
CA GLY A 67 -1.48 -9.99 17.83
C GLY A 67 -0.12 -10.27 17.19
N GLY A 68 0.14 -9.81 15.96
CA GLY A 68 1.46 -9.92 15.33
C GLY A 68 2.54 -9.07 16.04
N LYS A 69 3.65 -9.70 16.43
CA LYS A 69 4.88 -8.99 16.83
C LYS A 69 5.56 -8.42 15.57
N SER A 70 6.19 -7.25 15.68
CA SER A 70 6.96 -6.57 14.61
C SER A 70 6.14 -6.01 13.43
N GLY A 71 5.15 -5.15 13.72
CA GLY A 71 4.38 -4.44 12.69
C GLY A 71 5.20 -3.53 11.77
N TRP A 72 6.34 -3.03 12.26
CA TRP A 72 7.28 -2.26 11.46
C TRP A 72 7.85 -3.09 10.30
N LEU A 73 8.30 -4.32 10.57
CA LEU A 73 8.93 -5.19 9.57
C LEU A 73 7.90 -5.70 8.56
N LYS A 74 6.74 -6.18 9.04
CA LYS A 74 5.63 -6.59 8.16
C LYS A 74 5.16 -5.42 7.29
N GLY A 75 5.04 -4.23 7.88
CA GLY A 75 4.68 -2.97 7.25
C GLY A 75 5.61 -2.60 6.10
N SER A 76 6.90 -2.50 6.37
CA SER A 76 7.91 -2.17 5.35
C SER A 76 7.89 -3.15 4.18
N ILE A 77 7.83 -4.46 4.46
CA ILE A 77 7.76 -5.49 3.42
C ILE A 77 6.48 -5.35 2.60
N SER A 78 5.33 -5.13 3.24
CA SER A 78 4.07 -4.92 2.53
C SER A 78 4.06 -3.63 1.70
N GLY A 79 4.68 -2.55 2.16
CA GLY A 79 4.81 -1.31 1.39
C GLY A 79 5.68 -1.49 0.15
N LEU A 80 6.81 -2.20 0.29
CA LEU A 80 7.68 -2.52 -0.85
C LEU A 80 6.96 -3.40 -1.87
N LEU A 81 6.31 -4.46 -1.40
CA LEU A 81 5.53 -5.36 -2.27
C LEU A 81 4.35 -4.65 -2.92
N TYR A 82 3.70 -3.71 -2.23
CA TYR A 82 2.66 -2.89 -2.80
C TYR A 82 3.20 -2.01 -3.94
N VAL A 83 4.37 -1.39 -3.80
CA VAL A 83 4.98 -0.60 -4.90
C VAL A 83 5.27 -1.50 -6.10
N ALA A 84 5.87 -2.68 -5.87
CA ALA A 84 6.14 -3.64 -6.92
C ALA A 84 4.85 -4.14 -7.61
N ALA A 85 3.84 -4.51 -6.83
CA ALA A 85 2.56 -4.99 -7.35
C ALA A 85 1.79 -3.89 -8.10
N SER A 86 1.78 -2.67 -7.57
CA SER A 86 1.13 -1.53 -8.22
C SER A 86 1.82 -1.21 -9.55
N PHE A 87 3.17 -1.24 -9.57
CA PHE A 87 3.92 -1.09 -10.80
C PHE A 87 3.52 -2.16 -11.83
N LEU A 88 3.45 -3.44 -11.44
CA LEU A 88 3.03 -4.51 -12.34
C LEU A 88 1.62 -4.31 -12.89
N VAL A 89 0.68 -3.86 -12.05
CA VAL A 89 -0.69 -3.57 -12.47
C VAL A 89 -0.73 -2.41 -13.46
N PHE A 90 -0.06 -1.29 -13.15
CA PHE A 90 -0.03 -0.14 -14.05
C PHE A 90 0.72 -0.43 -15.35
N ALA A 91 1.83 -1.18 -15.29
CA ALA A 91 2.58 -1.62 -16.47
C ALA A 91 1.72 -2.52 -17.36
N ALA A 92 0.95 -3.44 -16.77
CA ALA A 92 0.03 -4.30 -17.52
C ALA A 92 -1.11 -3.51 -18.18
N ILE A 93 -1.59 -2.42 -17.56
CA ILE A 93 -2.62 -1.54 -18.12
C ILE A 93 -2.04 -0.67 -19.25
N SER A 94 -0.86 -0.07 -19.04
CA SER A 94 -0.22 0.82 -20.01
C SER A 94 0.47 0.07 -21.16
N GLY A 95 0.73 -1.23 -21.00
CA GLY A 95 1.50 -2.03 -21.95
C GLY A 95 3.01 -1.78 -21.92
N ASP A 96 3.49 -0.90 -21.04
CA ASP A 96 4.90 -0.54 -20.90
C ASP A 96 5.49 -1.17 -19.63
N PHE A 97 6.29 -2.21 -19.83
CA PHE A 97 7.01 -2.93 -18.78
C PHE A 97 8.45 -2.42 -18.60
N SER A 98 8.73 -1.17 -18.94
CA SER A 98 10.06 -0.59 -18.72
C SER A 98 10.33 -0.46 -17.22
N ALA A 99 11.33 -1.19 -16.72
CA ALA A 99 11.77 -1.14 -15.33
C ALA A 99 12.26 0.26 -14.91
N GLY A 100 12.58 1.14 -15.87
CA GLY A 100 12.90 2.56 -15.62
C GLY A 100 11.72 3.38 -15.09
N THR A 101 10.50 2.86 -15.19
CA THR A 101 9.28 3.49 -14.64
C THR A 101 9.21 3.38 -13.11
N ILE A 102 9.87 2.38 -12.50
CA ILE A 102 10.03 2.36 -11.04
C ILE A 102 11.10 3.38 -10.66
N LYS A 103 10.66 4.56 -10.21
CA LYS A 103 11.56 5.58 -9.68
C LYS A 103 12.08 5.11 -8.32
N TRP A 104 13.39 5.26 -8.08
CA TRP A 104 14.00 5.02 -6.75
C TRP A 104 13.26 5.77 -5.62
N TRP A 105 12.72 6.94 -5.94
CA TRP A 105 11.89 7.74 -5.04
C TRP A 105 10.61 7.02 -4.59
N ASP A 106 9.93 6.29 -5.49
CA ASP A 106 8.71 5.55 -5.15
C ASP A 106 8.99 4.37 -4.23
N VAL A 107 10.14 3.72 -4.40
CA VAL A 107 10.57 2.62 -3.52
C VAL A 107 10.84 3.14 -2.11
N LEU A 108 11.57 4.27 -1.99
CA LEU A 108 11.83 4.91 -0.70
C LEU A 108 10.54 5.33 -0.01
N ILE A 109 9.63 5.99 -0.73
CA ILE A 109 8.36 6.40 -0.12
C ILE A 109 7.51 5.17 0.24
N GLY A 110 7.44 4.17 -0.62
CA GLY A 110 6.71 2.93 -0.33
C GLY A 110 7.23 2.22 0.93
N ALA A 111 8.55 2.20 1.12
CA ALA A 111 9.17 1.64 2.31
C ALA A 111 8.79 2.43 3.58
N VAL A 112 8.93 3.77 3.54
CA VAL A 112 8.64 4.65 4.69
C VAL A 112 7.15 4.64 5.04
N VAL A 113 6.29 4.73 4.03
CA VAL A 113 4.84 4.68 4.20
C VAL A 113 4.42 3.31 4.71
N GLY A 114 4.93 2.23 4.15
CA GLY A 114 4.67 0.87 4.63
C GLY A 114 5.10 0.67 6.08
N LEU A 115 6.28 1.17 6.45
CA LEU A 115 6.79 1.13 7.82
C LEU A 115 5.83 1.86 8.76
N GLY A 116 5.51 3.12 8.46
CA GLY A 116 4.64 3.95 9.29
C GLY A 116 3.22 3.36 9.42
N CYS A 117 2.62 2.97 8.30
CA CYS A 117 1.30 2.35 8.26
C CYS A 117 1.28 1.02 9.04
N GLY A 118 2.34 0.22 8.94
CA GLY A 118 2.44 -1.05 9.65
C GLY A 118 2.55 -0.88 11.17
N ILE A 119 3.31 0.13 11.64
CA ILE A 119 3.38 0.47 13.08
C ILE A 119 2.00 0.93 13.58
N ILE A 120 1.34 1.84 12.86
CA ILE A 120 0.02 2.33 13.22
C ILE A 120 -0.98 1.16 13.29
N ALA A 121 -0.99 0.30 12.28
CA ALA A 121 -1.94 -0.81 12.19
C ALA A 121 -1.80 -1.82 13.34
N VAL A 122 -0.58 -2.15 13.77
CA VAL A 122 -0.39 -3.06 14.91
C VAL A 122 -0.72 -2.41 16.24
N ASN A 123 -0.45 -1.10 16.41
CA ASN A 123 -0.77 -0.37 17.64
C ASN A 123 -2.28 -0.23 17.84
N VAL A 124 -3.03 0.11 16.79
CA VAL A 124 -4.50 0.20 16.82
C VAL A 124 -5.13 -1.15 17.21
N LYS A 125 -4.65 -2.25 16.62
CA LYS A 125 -5.14 -3.61 16.94
C LYS A 125 -4.76 -4.08 18.34
N LYS A 126 -3.62 -3.63 18.88
CA LYS A 126 -3.20 -3.93 20.26
C LYS A 126 -4.09 -3.21 21.27
N SER A 127 -4.44 -1.94 21.02
CA SER A 127 -5.32 -1.16 21.89
C SER A 127 -6.72 -1.78 21.97
N ALA A 128 -7.26 -2.25 20.84
CA ALA A 128 -8.57 -2.90 20.77
C ALA A 128 -8.60 -4.35 21.33
N LYS A 129 -7.57 -4.79 22.06
CA LYS A 129 -7.53 -6.06 22.83
C LYS A 129 -7.60 -5.80 24.35
N ASN A 130 -7.39 -4.55 24.79
CA ASN A 130 -7.35 -4.17 26.20
C ASN A 130 -8.68 -3.57 26.71
N THR A 131 -9.74 -3.66 25.91
CA THR A 131 -11.13 -3.34 26.25
C THR A 131 -11.94 -4.58 25.98
#